data_AF-A0A1B6JMP3-F1
#
_entry.id   AF-A0A1B6JMP3-F1
#
_cell.length_a   1.000
_cell.length_b   1.000
_cell.length_c   1.000
_cell.angle_alpha   90.00
_cell.angle_beta   90.00
_cell.angle_gamma   90.00
#
_symmetry.space_group_name_H-M   'P 1'
#
loop_
_entity.id
_entity.type
_entity.pdbx_description
1 polymer ?
#
loop_
_entity_poly.entity_id
_entity_poly.type
_entity_poly.pdbx_seq_one_letter_code
_entity_poly.pdbx_strand_id
1 'polypeptide(L)'
;MRISAVLSLTMVIVTLMGGTEGTNRPIVGILAQELPWILRVFGRTSFVPATYVEAVEASGARAVPIFINKTMDYYRHMMTSINGVVFPGGGTDFTAPHGYAAAGRIIMDIAQQLQDSGVSIPILGVCQGFQLLMYLSANSTSEGYILVGCNATDVALPLDFRP
;
A
#
# COMPACT_ATOMS: atom_id res chain seq x y z
N MET A 1 1.79 -62.74 17.84
CA MET A 1 2.99 -61.87 17.75
C MET A 1 3.49 -61.88 16.32
N ARG A 2 3.18 -60.82 15.55
CA ARG A 2 3.89 -60.30 14.37
C ARG A 2 3.04 -59.18 13.76
N ILE A 3 3.12 -58.02 14.42
CA ILE A 3 2.86 -56.70 13.84
C ILE A 3 4.16 -56.35 13.10
N SER A 4 4.11 -56.02 11.81
CA SER A 4 5.03 -55.12 11.09
C SER A 4 4.98 -55.38 9.58
N ALA A 5 5.09 -54.30 8.78
CA ALA A 5 4.91 -54.21 7.34
C ALA A 5 3.41 -54.26 6.97
N VAL A 6 2.72 -53.14 6.72
CA VAL A 6 3.01 -52.21 5.62
C VAL A 6 2.61 -50.80 6.05
N LEU A 7 3.55 -50.03 6.59
CA LEU A 7 3.39 -48.60 6.83
C LEU A 7 4.69 -47.90 6.43
N SER A 8 5.05 -48.01 5.15
CA SER A 8 6.24 -47.34 4.61
C SER A 8 5.93 -46.78 3.23
N LEU A 9 4.90 -45.94 3.17
CA LEU A 9 4.71 -44.97 2.10
C LEU A 9 4.64 -43.59 2.76
N THR A 10 5.69 -43.22 3.50
CA THR A 10 5.98 -41.82 3.78
C THR A 10 6.38 -41.18 2.47
N MET A 11 5.36 -40.72 1.73
CA MET A 11 5.51 -39.75 0.66
C MET A 11 6.16 -38.52 1.30
N VAL A 12 7.49 -38.46 1.23
CA VAL A 12 8.25 -37.24 1.47
C VAL A 12 7.86 -36.33 0.31
N ILE A 13 6.72 -35.65 0.46
CA ILE A 13 6.46 -34.40 -0.23
C ILE A 13 7.49 -33.46 0.39
N VAL A 14 8.68 -33.43 -0.20
CA VAL A 14 9.55 -32.27 -0.11
C VAL A 14 8.70 -31.15 -0.67
N THR A 15 8.03 -30.42 0.22
CA THR A 15 7.45 -29.14 -0.13
C THR A 15 8.61 -28.35 -0.69
N LEU A 16 8.61 -28.15 -2.00
CA LEU A 16 9.37 -27.09 -2.65
C LEU A 16 8.82 -25.78 -2.06
N MET A 17 9.22 -25.47 -0.83
CA MET A 17 9.26 -24.11 -0.35
C MET A 17 10.35 -23.48 -1.21
N GLY A 18 9.94 -23.03 -2.41
CA GLY A 18 10.68 -22.02 -3.13
C GLY A 18 10.78 -20.86 -2.16
N GLY A 19 11.91 -20.75 -1.47
CA GLY A 19 12.22 -19.57 -0.71
C GLY A 19 12.10 -18.41 -1.69
N THR A 20 11.19 -17.49 -1.43
CA THR A 20 11.20 -16.23 -2.16
C THR A 20 12.55 -15.60 -1.85
N GLU A 21 13.43 -15.56 -2.85
CA GLU A 21 14.74 -14.95 -2.70
C GLU A 21 14.50 -13.43 -2.62
N GLY A 22 14.29 -12.95 -1.40
CA GLY A 22 14.12 -11.53 -1.12
C GLY A 22 15.40 -10.75 -1.41
N THR A 23 15.27 -9.45 -1.64
CA THR A 23 16.44 -8.57 -1.78
C THR A 23 16.88 -8.04 -0.42
N ASN A 24 18.18 -8.06 -0.14
CA ASN A 24 18.78 -7.39 1.02
C ASN A 24 18.94 -5.86 0.81
N ARG A 25 18.45 -5.34 -0.33
CA ARG A 25 18.53 -3.92 -0.68
C ARG A 25 17.17 -3.43 -1.17
N PRO A 26 16.09 -3.52 -0.38
CA PRO A 26 14.76 -3.16 -0.84
C PRO A 26 14.67 -1.68 -1.24
N ILE A 27 13.86 -1.40 -2.25
CA ILE A 27 13.45 -0.04 -2.66
C ILE A 27 11.98 0.11 -2.35
N VAL A 28 11.62 1.12 -1.56
CA VAL A 28 10.24 1.39 -1.15
C VAL A 28 9.80 2.72 -1.76
N GLY A 29 8.72 2.69 -2.52
CA GLY A 29 8.09 3.89 -3.06
C GLY A 29 7.26 4.61 -2.01
N ILE A 30 7.35 5.93 -1.93
CA ILE A 30 6.53 6.76 -1.04
C ILE A 30 5.66 7.66 -1.91
N LEU A 31 4.34 7.50 -1.80
CA LEU A 31 3.40 8.25 -2.62
C LEU A 31 3.40 9.73 -2.22
N ALA A 32 3.68 10.61 -3.19
CA ALA A 32 3.64 12.04 -3.01
C ALA A 32 2.20 12.54 -2.83
N GLN A 33 2.04 13.68 -2.18
CA GLN A 33 0.77 14.34 -1.92
C GLN A 33 0.74 15.72 -2.56
N GLU A 34 -0.44 16.25 -2.83
CA GLU A 34 -0.64 17.60 -3.34
C GLU A 34 -0.04 18.62 -2.38
N LEU A 35 0.69 19.59 -2.94
CA LEU A 35 1.08 20.75 -2.14
C LEU A 35 -0.16 21.60 -1.81
N PRO A 36 -0.26 22.10 -0.56
CA PRO A 36 -1.21 23.15 -0.21
C PRO A 36 -1.09 24.32 -1.19
N TRP A 37 -2.21 24.95 -1.54
CA TRP A 37 -2.25 26.02 -2.54
C TRP A 37 -1.23 27.14 -2.27
N ILE A 38 -1.04 27.48 -0.99
CA ILE A 38 -0.11 28.53 -0.54
C ILE A 38 1.37 28.20 -0.79
N LEU A 39 1.71 26.92 -0.99
CA LEU A 39 3.08 26.44 -1.22
C LEU A 39 3.36 26.13 -2.69
N ARG A 40 2.37 26.28 -3.59
CA ARG A 40 2.53 26.03 -5.04
C ARG A 40 3.28 27.13 -5.79
N VAL A 41 3.65 28.21 -5.11
CA VAL A 41 4.36 29.39 -5.65
C VAL A 41 5.71 29.07 -6.30
N PHE A 42 6.32 27.92 -5.99
CA PHE A 42 7.61 27.51 -6.54
C PHE A 42 7.52 26.61 -7.79
N GLY A 43 6.34 26.54 -8.43
CA GLY A 43 6.13 25.68 -9.61
C GLY A 43 6.15 24.17 -9.30
N ARG A 44 6.11 23.81 -8.02
CA ARG A 44 5.98 22.43 -7.54
C ARG A 44 4.53 22.13 -7.21
N THR A 45 4.07 20.93 -7.55
CA THR A 45 2.67 20.53 -7.37
C THR A 45 2.47 19.46 -6.29
N SER A 46 3.54 18.78 -5.89
CA SER A 46 3.49 17.71 -4.90
C SER A 46 4.74 17.63 -4.01
N PHE A 47 4.62 16.93 -2.89
CA PHE A 47 5.69 16.72 -1.93
C PHE A 47 5.60 15.32 -1.29
N VAL A 48 6.71 14.86 -0.71
CA VAL A 48 6.77 13.71 0.19
C VAL A 48 7.27 14.22 1.54
N PRO A 49 6.60 13.94 2.67
CA PRO A 49 7.12 14.34 3.97
C PRO A 49 8.42 13.60 4.28
N ALA A 50 9.47 14.35 4.68
CA ALA A 50 10.80 13.81 4.91
C ALA A 50 10.82 12.71 5.99
N THR A 51 9.93 12.80 6.98
CA THR A 51 9.82 11.80 8.06
C THR A 51 9.50 10.39 7.55
N TYR A 52 8.77 10.25 6.44
CA TYR A 52 8.53 8.94 5.82
C TYR A 52 9.78 8.41 5.10
N VAL A 53 10.59 9.30 4.51
CA VAL A 53 11.88 8.95 3.90
C VAL A 53 12.83 8.42 4.98
N GLU A 54 12.97 9.18 6.07
CA GLU A 54 13.81 8.81 7.23
C GLU A 54 13.38 7.48 7.85
N ALA A 55 12.07 7.25 8.01
CA ALA A 55 11.56 5.99 8.55
C ALA A 55 11.86 4.79 7.63
N VAL A 56 11.71 4.95 6.32
CA VAL A 56 12.06 3.92 5.33
C VAL A 56 13.56 3.63 5.36
N GLU A 57 14.41 4.65 5.37
CA GLU A 57 15.87 4.51 5.43
C GLU A 57 16.34 3.87 6.75
N ALA A 58 15.77 4.28 7.88
CA ALA A 58 16.05 3.69 9.18
C ALA A 58 15.68 2.20 9.27
N SER A 59 14.73 1.74 8.45
CA SER A 59 14.37 0.32 8.35
C SER A 59 15.31 -0.51 7.44
N GLY A 60 16.34 0.11 6.86
CA GLY A 60 17.31 -0.53 5.98
C GLY A 60 16.90 -0.60 4.51
N ALA A 61 15.89 0.17 4.11
CA ALA A 61 15.43 0.27 2.72
C ALA A 61 15.87 1.59 2.06
N ARG A 62 15.79 1.66 0.74
CA ARG A 62 15.98 2.92 -0.02
C ARG A 62 14.62 3.50 -0.37
N ALA A 63 14.42 4.79 -0.10
CA ALA A 63 13.17 5.47 -0.44
C ALA A 63 13.21 6.04 -1.86
N VAL A 64 12.11 5.94 -2.60
CA VAL A 64 11.91 6.65 -3.86
C VAL A 64 10.56 7.36 -3.87
N PRO A 65 10.45 8.62 -4.35
CA PRO A 65 9.15 9.26 -4.47
C PRO A 65 8.34 8.66 -5.63
N ILE A 66 7.07 8.37 -5.38
CA ILE A 66 6.10 8.10 -6.44
C ILE A 66 5.29 9.38 -6.65
N PHE A 67 5.47 10.03 -7.79
CA PHE A 67 4.78 11.29 -8.07
C PHE A 67 3.31 11.07 -8.48
N ILE A 68 2.44 11.96 -8.00
CA ILE A 68 1.05 12.06 -8.47
C ILE A 68 0.95 12.74 -9.83
N ASN A 69 -0.24 12.70 -10.43
CA ASN A 69 -0.53 13.27 -11.75
C ASN A 69 0.43 12.78 -12.85
N LYS A 70 0.66 11.46 -12.88
CA LYS A 70 1.46 10.76 -13.89
C LYS A 70 0.61 9.79 -14.70
N THR A 71 1.19 9.30 -15.79
CA THR A 71 0.54 8.35 -16.70
C THR A 71 0.46 6.95 -16.10
N MET A 72 -0.43 6.11 -16.63
CA MET A 72 -0.50 4.70 -16.26
C MET A 72 0.84 3.98 -16.44
N ASP A 73 1.56 4.26 -17.55
CA ASP A 73 2.86 3.66 -17.83
C ASP A 73 3.92 4.03 -16.79
N TYR A 74 3.90 5.27 -16.29
CA TYR A 74 4.77 5.67 -15.19
C TYR A 74 4.52 4.83 -13.95
N TYR A 75 3.25 4.66 -13.55
CA TYR A 75 2.93 3.87 -12.36
C TYR A 75 3.27 2.39 -12.55
N ARG A 76 3.02 1.82 -13.73
CA ARG A 76 3.44 0.45 -14.06
C ARG A 76 4.94 0.29 -13.94
N HIS A 77 5.71 1.22 -14.52
CA HIS A 77 7.16 1.21 -14.43
C HIS A 77 7.66 1.34 -12.99
N MET A 78 7.06 2.22 -12.18
CA MET A 78 7.40 2.35 -10.76
C MET A 78 7.12 1.05 -10.01
N MET A 79 5.92 0.48 -10.16
CA MET A 79 5.49 -0.71 -9.43
C MET A 79 6.30 -1.97 -9.78
N THR A 80 6.82 -2.07 -11.01
CA THR A 80 7.71 -3.18 -11.40
C THR A 80 9.17 -2.94 -11.02
N SER A 81 9.53 -1.73 -10.55
CA SER A 81 10.90 -1.34 -10.19
C SER A 81 11.15 -1.25 -8.68
N ILE A 82 10.11 -1.40 -7.85
CA ILE A 82 10.16 -1.28 -6.38
C ILE A 82 9.71 -2.57 -5.69
N ASN A 83 9.99 -2.67 -4.39
CA ASN A 83 9.68 -3.84 -3.57
C ASN A 83 8.51 -3.61 -2.60
N GLY A 84 7.98 -2.40 -2.52
CA GLY A 84 6.91 -2.04 -1.60
C GLY A 84 6.51 -0.57 -1.75
N VAL A 85 5.35 -0.21 -1.19
CA VAL A 85 4.81 1.15 -1.26
C VAL A 85 4.35 1.63 0.11
N VAL A 86 4.59 2.90 0.43
CA VAL A 86 4.00 3.61 1.56
C VAL A 86 3.03 4.67 1.04
N PHE A 87 1.81 4.61 1.55
CA PHE A 87 0.81 5.67 1.48
C PHE A 87 0.92 6.51 2.77
N PRO A 88 1.55 7.70 2.71
CA PRO A 88 1.74 8.53 3.89
C PRO A 88 0.43 9.12 4.44
N GLY A 89 0.52 9.62 5.67
CA GLY A 89 -0.52 10.43 6.30
C GLY A 89 -0.57 11.84 5.73
N GLY A 90 -1.65 12.57 5.96
CA GLY A 90 -1.84 13.92 5.45
C GLY A 90 -3.28 14.39 5.57
N GLY A 91 -3.64 15.37 4.75
CA GLY A 91 -4.98 15.96 4.69
C GLY A 91 -5.41 16.29 3.27
N THR A 92 -5.10 15.42 2.30
CA THR A 92 -5.48 15.58 0.90
C THR A 92 -6.95 15.22 0.68
N ASP A 93 -7.61 15.84 -0.29
CA ASP A 93 -8.97 15.46 -0.69
C ASP A 93 -8.93 14.21 -1.58
N PHE A 94 -9.69 13.16 -1.23
CA PHE A 94 -9.76 11.93 -2.02
C PHE A 94 -10.53 12.08 -3.34
N THR A 95 -11.27 13.16 -3.52
CA THR A 95 -12.01 13.46 -4.74
C THR A 95 -11.20 14.26 -5.76
N ALA A 96 -9.99 14.73 -5.38
CA ALA A 96 -9.15 15.53 -6.26
C ALA A 96 -8.72 14.72 -7.50
N PRO A 97 -9.01 15.21 -8.73
CA PRO A 97 -8.64 14.51 -9.95
C PRO A 97 -7.12 14.47 -10.09
N HIS A 98 -6.60 13.32 -10.52
CA HIS A 98 -5.15 13.06 -10.69
C HIS A 98 -4.30 13.26 -9.42
N GLY A 99 -4.97 13.32 -8.27
CA GLY A 99 -4.38 13.57 -6.95
C GLY A 99 -3.86 12.32 -6.24
N TYR A 100 -3.64 12.45 -4.93
CA TYR A 100 -3.17 11.40 -4.04
C TYR A 100 -4.01 10.13 -4.12
N ALA A 101 -5.34 10.25 -3.97
CA ALA A 101 -6.23 9.09 -4.01
C ALA A 101 -6.33 8.47 -5.41
N ALA A 102 -6.31 9.28 -6.48
CA ALA A 102 -6.33 8.79 -7.85
C ALA A 102 -5.07 7.98 -8.18
N ALA A 103 -3.90 8.46 -7.76
CA ALA A 103 -2.64 7.71 -7.88
C ALA A 103 -2.66 6.44 -7.02
N GLY A 104 -3.16 6.53 -5.78
CA GLY A 104 -3.31 5.38 -4.87
C GLY A 104 -4.20 4.27 -5.44
N ARG A 105 -5.31 4.62 -6.11
CA ARG A 105 -6.17 3.68 -6.84
C ARG A 105 -5.38 2.93 -7.90
N ILE A 106 -4.66 3.65 -8.77
CA ILE A 106 -3.86 3.05 -9.84
C ILE A 106 -2.80 2.09 -9.27
N ILE A 107 -2.09 2.50 -8.22
CA ILE A 107 -1.06 1.68 -7.57
C ILE A 107 -1.69 0.41 -6.98
N MET A 108 -2.83 0.53 -6.29
CA MET A 108 -3.53 -0.61 -5.70
C MET A 108 -4.02 -1.59 -6.78
N ASP A 109 -4.57 -1.08 -7.88
CA ASP A 109 -5.02 -1.92 -9.01
C ASP A 109 -3.85 -2.66 -9.67
N ILE A 110 -2.70 -1.99 -9.84
CA ILE A 110 -1.48 -2.63 -10.36
C ILE A 110 -0.95 -3.66 -9.36
N ALA A 111 -0.95 -3.36 -8.06
CA ALA A 111 -0.51 -4.30 -7.04
C ALA A 111 -1.38 -5.57 -7.03
N GLN A 112 -2.69 -5.45 -7.22
CA GLN A 112 -3.59 -6.60 -7.36
C GLN A 112 -3.26 -7.42 -8.62
N GLN A 113 -3.03 -6.77 -9.77
CA GLN A 113 -2.63 -7.47 -11.00
C GLN A 113 -1.30 -8.22 -10.83
N LEU A 114 -0.32 -7.61 -10.15
CA LEU A 114 0.95 -8.27 -9.81
C LEU A 114 0.71 -9.46 -8.89
N GLN A 115 -0.13 -9.31 -7.87
CA GLN A 115 -0.47 -10.38 -6.94
C GLN A 115 -1.12 -11.57 -7.65
N ASP A 116 -2.04 -11.32 -8.58
CA ASP A 116 -2.70 -12.34 -9.41
C ASP A 116 -1.70 -13.06 -10.34
N SER A 117 -0.62 -12.39 -10.73
CA SER A 117 0.48 -12.96 -11.51
C SER A 117 1.56 -13.66 -10.67
N GLY A 118 1.40 -13.71 -9.34
CA GLY A 118 2.33 -14.36 -8.42
C GLY A 118 3.41 -13.44 -7.83
N VAL A 119 3.33 -12.13 -8.05
CA VAL A 119 4.27 -11.13 -7.50
C VAL A 119 3.57 -10.29 -6.44
N SER A 120 3.95 -10.46 -5.18
CA SER A 120 3.36 -9.67 -4.08
C SER A 120 4.13 -8.37 -3.83
N ILE A 121 3.43 -7.23 -3.86
CA ILE A 121 3.96 -5.92 -3.48
C ILE A 121 3.22 -5.43 -2.22
N PRO A 122 3.88 -5.35 -1.05
CA PRO A 122 3.25 -4.84 0.15
C PRO A 122 2.97 -3.33 0.03
N ILE A 123 1.76 -2.92 0.45
CA ILE A 123 1.37 -1.52 0.58
C ILE A 123 1.07 -1.22 2.05
N LEU A 124 1.79 -0.24 2.62
CA LEU A 124 1.57 0.25 3.99
C LEU A 124 0.84 1.60 3.96
N GLY A 125 -0.34 1.68 4.57
CA GLY A 125 -1.07 2.94 4.77
C GLY A 125 -0.90 3.47 6.19
N VAL A 126 -0.48 4.72 6.34
CA VAL A 126 -0.32 5.39 7.64
C VAL A 126 -1.29 6.57 7.75
N CYS A 127 -2.06 6.67 8.84
CA CYS A 127 -3.04 7.75 9.07
C CYS A 127 -3.99 7.91 7.85
N GLN A 128 -3.93 9.03 7.12
CA GLN A 128 -4.70 9.21 5.89
C GLN A 128 -4.42 8.13 4.83
N GLY A 129 -3.21 7.58 4.75
CA GLY A 129 -2.92 6.44 3.88
C GLY A 129 -3.70 5.18 4.26
N PHE A 130 -3.97 4.95 5.55
CA PHE A 130 -4.85 3.87 6.00
C PHE A 130 -6.31 4.14 5.63
N GLN A 131 -6.76 5.38 5.81
CA GLN A 131 -8.10 5.82 5.37
C GLN A 131 -8.26 5.62 3.86
N LEU A 132 -7.20 5.90 3.08
CA LEU A 132 -7.19 5.68 1.63
C LEU A 132 -7.36 4.19 1.31
N LEU A 133 -6.61 3.30 1.95
CA LEU A 133 -6.77 1.85 1.71
C LEU A 133 -8.22 1.38 1.96
N MET A 134 -8.85 1.85 3.04
CA MET A 134 -10.25 1.52 3.33
C MET A 134 -11.21 2.10 2.28
N TYR A 135 -11.01 3.37 1.91
CA TYR A 135 -11.79 4.05 0.88
C TYR A 135 -11.69 3.33 -0.48
N LEU A 136 -10.49 2.91 -0.86
CA LEU A 136 -10.26 2.19 -2.11
C LEU A 136 -10.87 0.78 -2.06
N SER A 137 -10.64 0.03 -0.98
CA SER A 137 -11.14 -1.36 -0.83
C SER A 137 -12.66 -1.46 -0.82
N ALA A 138 -13.35 -0.44 -0.29
CA ALA A 138 -14.81 -0.37 -0.33
C ALA A 138 -15.37 0.15 -1.66
N ASN A 139 -14.52 0.27 -2.69
CA ASN A 139 -14.85 0.84 -3.99
C ASN A 139 -15.54 2.22 -3.90
N SER A 140 -15.17 3.01 -2.90
CA SER A 140 -15.80 4.31 -2.66
C SER A 140 -15.39 5.32 -3.73
N THR A 141 -16.34 6.17 -4.10
CA THR A 141 -16.17 7.28 -5.05
C THR A 141 -16.72 8.56 -4.45
N SER A 142 -16.69 9.67 -5.19
CA SER A 142 -17.40 10.90 -4.83
C SER A 142 -18.92 10.70 -4.75
N GLU A 143 -19.46 9.71 -5.45
CA GLU A 143 -20.90 9.40 -5.51
C GLU A 143 -21.32 8.35 -4.47
N GLY A 144 -20.42 7.45 -4.09
CA GLY A 144 -20.60 6.41 -3.07
C GLY A 144 -19.63 6.58 -1.90
N TYR A 145 -19.66 7.74 -1.24
CA TYR A 145 -18.74 8.05 -0.14
C TYR A 145 -19.09 7.22 1.11
N ILE A 146 -18.16 6.39 1.58
CA ILE A 146 -18.38 5.51 2.73
C ILE A 146 -18.28 6.22 4.08
N LEU A 147 -17.72 7.43 4.13
CA LEU A 147 -17.64 8.19 5.36
C LEU A 147 -18.96 8.92 5.58
N VAL A 148 -19.53 8.73 6.76
CA VAL A 148 -20.69 9.49 7.22
C VAL A 148 -20.24 10.46 8.32
N GLY A 149 -20.88 11.61 8.40
CA GLY A 149 -20.65 12.51 9.53
C GLY A 149 -21.06 11.82 10.83
N CYS A 150 -20.14 11.66 11.77
CA CYS A 150 -20.39 11.10 13.09
C CYS A 150 -19.68 11.92 14.17
N ASN A 151 -20.28 12.00 15.36
CA ASN A 151 -19.63 12.62 16.51
C ASN A 151 -18.79 11.57 17.24
N ALA A 152 -17.54 11.42 16.80
CA ALA A 152 -16.59 10.42 17.32
C ALA A 152 -15.35 11.06 17.98
N THR A 153 -15.44 12.33 18.37
CA THR A 153 -14.33 13.02 19.06
C THR A 153 -14.38 12.71 20.55
N ASP A 154 -13.30 12.17 21.10
CA ASP A 154 -13.16 11.85 22.53
C ASP A 154 -14.25 10.89 23.06
N VAL A 155 -14.64 9.92 22.23
CA VAL A 155 -15.66 8.91 22.57
C VAL A 155 -15.00 7.54 22.74
N ALA A 156 -15.09 6.97 23.94
CA ALA A 156 -14.66 5.60 24.22
C ALA A 156 -15.77 4.60 23.84
N LEU A 157 -15.89 4.27 22.56
CA LEU A 157 -16.84 3.26 22.09
C LEU A 157 -16.31 1.84 22.37
N PRO A 158 -17.13 0.92 22.90
CA PRO A 158 -16.74 -0.47 23.06
C PRO A 158 -16.59 -1.15 21.70
N LEU A 159 -15.62 -2.06 21.58
CA LEU A 159 -15.44 -2.88 20.39
C LEU A 159 -16.41 -4.07 20.46
N ASP A 160 -17.49 -4.00 19.68
CA ASP A 160 -18.50 -5.06 19.61
C ASP A 160 -18.19 -6.00 18.45
N PHE A 161 -17.53 -7.13 18.76
CA PHE A 161 -17.26 -8.15 17.78
C PHE A 161 -18.53 -8.94 17.49
N ARG A 162 -19.01 -8.86 16.26
CA ARG A 162 -20.06 -9.78 15.79
C ARG A 162 -19.45 -11.16 15.53
N PRO A 163 -20.18 -12.25 15.88
CA PRO A 163 -19.73 -13.62 15.68
C PRO A 163 -19.52 -13.96 14.21
#